data_AF-A0A644XSU7-F1
#
_entry.id   AF-A0A644XSU7-F1
#
_cell.length_a   1.000
_cell.length_b   1.000
_cell.length_c   1.000
_cell.angle_alpha   90.00
_cell.angle_beta   90.00
_cell.angle_gamma   90.00
#
_symmetry.space_group_name_H-M   'P 1'
#
loop_
_entity.id
_entity.type
_entity.pdbx_description
1 polymer ?
#
loop_
_entity_poly.entity_id
_entity_poly.type
_entity_poly.pdbx_seq_one_letter_code
_entity_poly.pdbx_strand_id
1 'polypeptide(L)'
;MITIEATHNTRLSAEIFPWILLIAFGIEQILSLLKKKWRILAVLALTGLYVYSLFYLVVSTFVINDKKQLDNFDWYMEPIVKKVLPIQQNFDQVILPFYQNTPYIYFLFYGKYDPQLAQETLSYYPLDDEGFRYAQRLGNINFADHLDWLENETRYQHILYVIDQQDVPDFIRTDQRYQIIDTINNRWSEKTFWLIEFQEK
;
A
#
# COMPACT_ATOMS: atom_id res chain seq x y z
N MET A 1 6.55 0.29 -21.28
CA MET A 1 6.05 1.19 -20.23
C MET A 1 5.69 0.30 -19.05
N ILE A 2 6.58 0.21 -18.07
CA ILE A 2 6.45 -0.68 -16.90
C ILE A 2 6.89 0.16 -15.68
N THR A 3 6.02 0.14 -14.65
CA THR A 3 5.99 0.88 -13.37
C THR A 3 5.70 2.39 -13.43
N ILE A 4 4.41 2.74 -13.32
CA ILE A 4 3.90 4.09 -13.01
C ILE A 4 3.81 4.26 -11.49
N GLU A 5 4.87 3.95 -10.75
CA GLU A 5 5.03 4.34 -9.34
C GLU A 5 6.54 4.53 -9.17
N ALA A 6 7.13 5.68 -8.84
CA ALA A 6 6.67 6.94 -8.26
C ALA A 6 6.96 8.13 -9.20
N THR A 7 5.92 8.69 -9.83
CA THR A 7 6.09 9.83 -10.76
C THR A 7 6.10 11.19 -10.06
N HIS A 8 5.63 11.30 -8.82
CA HIS A 8 5.54 12.61 -8.16
C HIS A 8 6.92 13.17 -7.76
N ASN A 9 7.79 12.36 -7.13
CA ASN A 9 9.13 12.82 -6.72
C ASN A 9 10.12 12.95 -7.88
N THR A 10 10.00 12.12 -8.91
CA THR A 10 10.91 12.14 -10.07
C THR A 10 10.56 13.24 -11.08
N ARG A 11 9.27 13.57 -11.28
CA ARG A 11 8.89 14.67 -12.18
C ARG A 11 9.26 16.05 -11.64
N LEU A 12 9.12 16.26 -10.33
CA LEU A 12 9.53 17.51 -9.67
C LEU A 12 11.06 17.73 -9.71
N SER A 13 11.86 16.68 -9.89
CA SER A 13 13.33 16.80 -9.87
C SER A 13 13.89 17.75 -10.93
N ALA A 14 13.27 17.80 -12.11
CA ALA A 14 13.68 18.71 -13.19
C ALA A 14 13.30 20.17 -12.89
N GLU A 15 12.18 20.39 -12.19
CA GLU A 15 11.68 21.72 -11.84
C GLU A 15 12.47 22.34 -10.67
N ILE A 16 13.11 21.51 -9.83
CA ILE A 16 13.92 21.97 -8.70
C ILE A 16 15.13 22.82 -9.17
N PHE A 17 15.71 22.52 -10.34
CA PHE A 17 16.92 23.22 -10.81
C PHE A 17 16.70 24.74 -11.02
N PRO A 18 15.67 25.20 -11.76
CA PRO A 18 15.34 26.63 -11.84
C PRO A 18 15.17 27.30 -10.47
N TRP A 19 14.49 26.63 -9.54
CA TRP A 19 14.24 27.19 -8.20
C TRP A 19 15.53 27.35 -7.39
N ILE A 20 16.44 26.38 -7.45
CA ILE A 20 17.75 26.47 -6.76
C ILE A 20 18.54 27.67 -7.31
N LEU A 21 18.55 27.88 -8.62
CA LEU A 21 19.24 29.01 -9.23
C LEU A 21 18.64 30.35 -8.79
N LEU A 22 17.30 30.48 -8.81
CA LEU A 22 16.61 31.68 -8.34
C LEU A 22 16.91 31.98 -6.87
N ILE A 23 16.91 30.97 -6.01
CA ILE A 23 17.24 31.10 -4.59
C ILE A 23 18.71 31.52 -4.41
N ALA A 24 19.64 30.90 -5.14
CA ALA A 24 21.06 31.22 -5.07
C ALA A 24 21.35 32.67 -5.46
N PHE A 25 20.77 33.14 -6.57
CA PHE A 25 20.87 34.54 -7.00
C PHE A 25 20.23 35.51 -5.99
N GLY A 26 19.06 35.17 -5.46
CA GLY A 26 18.38 35.98 -4.44
C GLY A 26 19.21 36.13 -3.16
N ILE A 27 19.81 35.03 -2.70
CA ILE A 27 20.71 35.03 -1.54
C ILE A 27 21.95 35.89 -1.81
N GLU A 28 22.60 35.74 -2.98
CA GLU A 28 23.77 36.54 -3.34
C GLU A 28 23.46 38.04 -3.33
N GLN A 29 22.35 38.43 -3.95
CA GLN A 29 21.93 39.83 -4.02
C GLN A 29 21.67 40.40 -2.62
N ILE A 30 20.94 39.69 -1.76
CA ILE A 30 20.71 40.09 -0.36
C ILE A 30 22.03 40.22 0.41
N LEU A 31 22.96 39.27 0.25
CA LEU A 31 24.26 39.28 0.94
C LEU A 31 25.16 40.44 0.49
N SER A 32 25.04 40.90 -0.76
CA SER A 32 25.78 42.04 -1.30
C SER A 32 25.36 43.39 -0.69
N LEU A 33 24.08 43.51 -0.29
CA LEU A 33 23.53 44.72 0.33
C LEU A 33 23.91 44.86 1.82
N LEU A 34 24.40 43.79 2.44
CA LEU A 34 24.77 43.74 3.85
C LEU A 34 26.21 44.20 4.10
N LYS A 35 26.42 44.97 5.17
CA LYS A 35 27.77 45.34 5.64
C LYS A 35 28.54 44.08 6.08
N LYS A 36 29.88 44.09 5.93
CA LYS A 36 30.77 42.94 6.17
C LYS A 36 30.49 42.16 7.47
N LYS A 37 30.26 42.85 8.60
CA LYS A 37 29.96 42.22 9.89
C LYS A 37 28.62 41.44 9.90
N TRP A 38 27.60 41.98 9.23
CA TRP A 38 26.28 41.36 9.15
C TRP A 38 26.23 40.25 8.09
N ARG A 39 27.06 40.36 7.05
CA ARG A 39 27.21 39.32 6.03
C ARG A 39 27.73 38.01 6.64
N ILE A 40 28.72 38.06 7.53
CA ILE A 40 29.25 36.85 8.20
C ILE A 40 28.15 36.19 9.06
N LEU A 41 27.42 36.99 9.84
CA LEU A 41 26.31 36.49 10.65
C LEU A 41 25.20 35.86 9.80
N ALA A 42 24.85 36.50 8.68
CA ALA A 42 23.84 35.98 7.75
C ALA A 42 24.27 34.65 7.12
N VAL A 43 25.52 34.53 6.68
CA VAL A 43 26.06 33.27 6.14
C VAL A 43 26.04 32.16 7.20
N LEU A 44 26.46 32.45 8.43
CA LEU A 44 26.41 31.47 9.53
C LEU A 44 24.97 31.04 9.83
N ALA A 45 24.02 31.97 9.84
CA ALA A 45 22.61 31.66 10.05
C ALA A 45 22.03 30.78 8.92
N LEU A 46 22.32 31.09 7.66
CA LEU A 46 21.89 30.31 6.50
C LEU A 46 22.50 28.89 6.53
N THR A 47 23.78 28.77 6.83
CA THR A 47 24.43 27.46 6.99
C THR A 47 23.82 26.67 8.14
N GLY A 48 23.54 27.31 9.28
CA GLY A 48 22.86 26.67 10.40
C GLY A 48 21.46 26.17 10.04
N LEU A 49 20.68 27.00 9.34
CA LEU A 49 19.35 26.62 8.84
C LEU A 49 19.43 25.45 7.86
N TYR A 50 20.42 25.45 6.96
CA TYR A 50 20.64 24.36 6.02
C TYR A 50 20.98 23.05 6.73
N VAL A 51 21.92 23.08 7.69
CA VAL A 51 22.30 21.91 8.49
C VAL A 51 21.11 21.40 9.30
N TYR A 52 20.32 22.28 9.92
CA TYR A 52 19.10 21.91 10.62
C TYR A 52 18.07 21.26 9.69
N SER A 53 17.86 21.83 8.51
CA SER A 53 16.92 21.29 7.52
C SER A 53 17.34 19.91 7.03
N LEU A 54 18.64 19.72 6.79
CA LEU A 54 19.21 18.43 6.39
C LEU A 54 19.10 17.39 7.52
N PHE A 55 19.39 17.79 8.76
CA PHE A 55 19.16 16.93 9.93
C PHE A 55 17.69 16.54 10.08
N TYR A 56 16.77 17.51 9.96
CA TYR A 56 15.34 17.26 10.00
C TYR A 56 14.89 16.31 8.90
N LEU A 57 15.38 16.50 7.67
CA LEU A 57 15.08 15.62 6.53
C LEU A 57 15.54 14.18 6.81
N VAL A 58 16.76 14.00 7.31
CA VAL A 58 17.32 12.68 7.64
C VAL A 58 16.50 12.01 8.75
N VAL A 59 16.23 12.72 9.84
CA VAL A 59 15.45 12.18 10.97
C VAL A 59 14.01 11.87 10.54
N SER A 60 13.37 12.78 9.81
CA SER A 60 12.01 12.57 9.32
C SER A 60 11.92 11.35 8.41
N THR A 61 12.86 11.23 7.47
CA THR A 61 12.85 10.15 6.47
C THR A 61 13.19 8.79 7.10
N PHE A 62 14.27 8.70 7.88
CA PHE A 62 14.79 7.41 8.35
C PHE A 62 14.38 7.02 9.77
N VAL A 63 13.81 7.93 10.57
CA VAL A 63 13.44 7.63 11.96
C VAL A 63 11.93 7.70 12.15
N ILE A 64 11.29 8.74 11.62
CA ILE A 64 9.84 8.95 11.79
C ILE A 64 9.06 8.18 10.74
N ASN A 65 9.43 8.30 9.47
CA ASN A 65 8.69 7.69 8.37
C ASN A 65 8.91 6.18 8.29
N ASP A 66 10.08 5.64 8.65
CA ASP A 66 10.33 4.18 8.65
C ASP A 66 9.27 3.39 9.43
N LYS A 67 8.78 3.92 10.56
CA LYS A 67 7.73 3.25 11.35
C LYS A 67 6.37 3.28 10.65
N LYS A 68 5.99 4.40 10.05
CA LYS A 68 4.71 4.56 9.33
C LYS A 68 4.73 3.93 7.94
N GLN A 69 5.91 3.83 7.33
CA GLN A 69 6.08 3.19 6.04
C GLN A 69 5.73 1.71 6.09
N LEU A 70 5.99 1.03 7.21
CA LEU A 70 5.62 -0.38 7.31
C LEU A 70 4.10 -0.55 7.22
N ASP A 71 3.30 0.27 7.92
CA ASP A 71 1.84 0.22 7.81
C ASP A 71 1.32 0.64 6.41
N ASN A 72 2.07 1.50 5.71
CA ASN A 72 1.75 1.96 4.36
C ASN A 72 2.27 1.01 3.26
N PHE A 73 3.09 0.02 3.60
CA PHE A 73 3.62 -0.95 2.67
C PHE A 73 2.80 -2.24 2.74
N ASP A 74 2.66 -2.93 1.61
CA ASP A 74 1.89 -4.17 1.50
C ASP A 74 2.66 -5.39 2.05
N TRP A 75 3.28 -5.24 3.23
CA TRP A 75 4.07 -6.29 3.89
C TRP A 75 3.27 -7.58 4.14
N TYR A 76 1.95 -7.44 4.27
CA TYR A 76 1.00 -8.50 4.60
C TYR A 76 0.67 -9.39 3.39
N MET A 77 0.90 -8.92 2.16
CA MET A 77 0.53 -9.67 0.95
C MET A 77 1.30 -10.98 0.80
N GLU A 78 2.61 -11.00 1.07
CA GLU A 78 3.39 -12.25 1.01
C GLU A 78 2.88 -13.30 2.03
N PRO A 79 2.72 -12.97 3.32
CA PRO A 79 2.08 -13.86 4.29
C PRO A 79 0.67 -14.33 3.88
N ILE A 80 -0.17 -13.43 3.35
CA ILE A 80 -1.51 -13.78 2.86
C ILE A 80 -1.41 -14.85 1.78
N VAL A 81 -0.62 -14.61 0.74
CA VAL A 81 -0.50 -15.55 -0.38
C VAL A 81 0.00 -16.91 0.09
N LYS A 82 1.02 -16.94 0.96
CA LYS A 82 1.57 -18.19 1.52
C LYS A 82 0.57 -18.98 2.37
N LYS A 83 -0.36 -18.30 3.05
CA LYS A 83 -1.38 -18.95 3.88
C LYS A 83 -2.63 -19.34 3.10
N VAL A 84 -3.04 -18.51 2.14
CA VAL A 84 -4.26 -18.70 1.34
C VAL A 84 -4.06 -19.77 0.28
N LEU A 85 -2.98 -19.73 -0.50
CA LEU A 85 -2.81 -20.63 -1.64
C LEU A 85 -2.88 -22.13 -1.30
N PRO A 86 -2.31 -22.62 -0.17
CA PRO A 86 -2.39 -24.03 0.19
C PRO A 86 -3.80 -24.51 0.54
N ILE A 87 -4.67 -23.61 1.00
CA ILE A 87 -6.02 -23.95 1.50
C ILE A 87 -7.14 -23.49 0.58
N GLN A 88 -6.88 -22.64 -0.41
CA GLN A 88 -7.91 -22.02 -1.25
C GLN A 88 -8.83 -23.05 -1.92
N GLN A 89 -8.33 -24.23 -2.26
CA GLN A 89 -9.12 -25.27 -2.94
C GLN A 89 -10.18 -25.92 -2.04
N ASN A 90 -10.09 -25.70 -0.72
CA ASN A 90 -11.09 -26.17 0.23
C ASN A 90 -12.32 -25.26 0.27
N PHE A 91 -12.26 -24.07 -0.32
CA PHE A 91 -13.33 -23.07 -0.28
C PHE A 91 -13.92 -22.88 -1.67
N ASP A 92 -15.23 -22.65 -1.72
CA ASP A 92 -15.91 -22.28 -2.97
C ASP A 92 -15.36 -20.96 -3.51
N GLN A 93 -15.05 -20.03 -2.59
CA GLN A 93 -14.55 -18.70 -2.92
C GLN A 93 -13.61 -18.18 -1.82
N VAL A 94 -12.55 -17.49 -2.23
CA VAL A 94 -11.71 -16.67 -1.35
C VAL A 94 -11.96 -15.20 -1.68
N ILE A 95 -12.23 -14.36 -0.69
CA ILE A 95 -12.57 -12.95 -0.89
C ILE A 95 -11.55 -12.06 -0.18
N LEU A 96 -10.92 -11.18 -0.96
CA LEU A 96 -9.96 -10.17 -0.53
C LEU A 96 -10.49 -8.77 -0.89
N PRO A 97 -10.83 -7.90 0.07
CA PRO A 97 -11.35 -6.57 -0.19
C PRO A 97 -10.21 -5.56 -0.47
N PHE A 98 -9.26 -5.90 -1.35
CA PHE A 98 -8.04 -5.11 -1.59
C PHE A 98 -7.84 -4.71 -3.06
N TYR A 99 -8.89 -4.55 -3.88
CA TYR A 99 -8.73 -4.43 -5.34
C TYR A 99 -7.77 -3.29 -5.80
N GLN A 100 -7.71 -2.16 -5.07
CA GLN A 100 -6.91 -0.99 -5.43
C GLN A 100 -5.39 -1.23 -5.33
N ASN A 101 -4.96 -2.17 -4.48
CA ASN A 101 -3.53 -2.45 -4.25
C ASN A 101 -2.96 -3.50 -5.21
N THR A 102 -3.65 -3.81 -6.31
CA THR A 102 -3.27 -4.85 -7.28
C THR A 102 -2.88 -6.21 -6.66
N PRO A 103 -3.64 -6.73 -5.68
CA PRO A 103 -3.27 -7.90 -4.86
C PRO A 103 -2.94 -9.14 -5.70
N TYR A 104 -3.60 -9.29 -6.85
CA TYR A 104 -3.39 -10.40 -7.78
C TYR A 104 -1.91 -10.59 -8.19
N ILE A 105 -1.12 -9.51 -8.29
CA ILE A 105 0.30 -9.61 -8.68
C ILE A 105 1.07 -10.44 -7.66
N TYR A 106 0.78 -10.28 -6.37
CA TYR A 106 1.42 -11.07 -5.31
C TYR A 106 1.05 -12.55 -5.40
N PHE A 107 -0.21 -12.86 -5.73
CA PHE A 107 -0.64 -14.24 -5.97
C PHE A 107 0.09 -14.86 -7.17
N LEU A 108 0.22 -14.13 -8.27
CA LEU A 108 0.96 -14.58 -9.45
C LEU A 108 2.43 -14.82 -9.13
N PHE A 109 3.07 -13.86 -8.45
CA PHE A 109 4.51 -13.90 -8.14
C PHE A 109 4.87 -14.97 -7.11
N TYR A 110 4.28 -14.92 -5.91
CA TYR A 110 4.61 -15.85 -4.84
C TYR A 110 3.99 -17.23 -5.04
N GLY A 111 2.83 -17.30 -5.72
CA GLY A 111 2.20 -18.56 -6.10
C GLY A 111 2.85 -19.26 -7.29
N LYS A 112 3.77 -18.59 -7.99
CA LYS A 112 4.43 -19.12 -9.20
C LYS A 112 3.41 -19.63 -10.22
N TYR A 113 2.36 -18.84 -10.46
CA TYR A 113 1.33 -19.19 -11.43
C TYR A 113 1.92 -19.33 -12.83
N ASP A 114 1.42 -20.30 -13.58
CA ASP A 114 1.70 -20.40 -15.01
C ASP A 114 1.18 -19.14 -15.73
N PRO A 115 2.00 -18.40 -16.48
CA PRO A 115 1.59 -17.17 -17.14
C PRO A 115 0.46 -17.34 -18.16
N GLN A 116 0.37 -18.49 -18.81
CA GLN A 116 -0.70 -18.80 -19.76
C GLN A 116 -2.01 -19.05 -19.02
N LEU A 117 -1.97 -19.88 -17.97
CA LEU A 117 -3.14 -20.13 -17.13
C LEU A 117 -3.63 -18.85 -16.44
N ALA A 118 -2.71 -18.00 -16.00
CA ALA A 118 -3.03 -16.71 -15.41
C ALA A 118 -3.82 -15.83 -16.39
N GLN A 119 -3.40 -15.75 -17.65
CA GLN A 119 -4.10 -14.94 -18.66
C GLN A 119 -5.52 -15.46 -18.96
N GLU A 120 -5.74 -16.77 -18.87
CA GLU A 120 -7.04 -17.40 -19.12
C GLU A 120 -8.00 -17.25 -17.93
N THR A 121 -7.47 -17.25 -16.70
CA THR A 121 -8.27 -17.26 -15.46
C THR A 121 -8.45 -15.90 -14.80
N LEU A 122 -7.64 -14.92 -15.20
CA LEU A 122 -7.71 -13.56 -14.69
C LEU A 122 -8.84 -12.80 -15.39
N SER A 123 -9.72 -12.21 -14.61
CA SER A 123 -10.74 -11.28 -15.09
C SER A 123 -10.56 -9.92 -14.44
N TYR A 124 -11.08 -8.88 -15.08
CA TYR A 124 -10.85 -7.49 -14.72
C TYR A 124 -12.16 -6.74 -14.58
N TYR A 125 -12.18 -5.76 -13.69
CA TYR A 125 -13.23 -4.75 -13.67
C TYR A 125 -13.21 -3.92 -14.97
N PRO A 126 -14.31 -3.21 -15.28
CA PRO A 126 -14.30 -2.16 -16.28
C PRO A 126 -13.20 -1.13 -16.02
N LEU A 127 -12.89 -0.33 -17.05
CA LEU A 127 -12.00 0.82 -16.89
C LEU A 127 -12.62 1.80 -15.90
N ASP A 128 -11.81 2.32 -14.97
CA ASP A 128 -12.20 3.44 -14.14
C ASP A 128 -12.15 4.77 -14.90
N ASP A 129 -12.51 5.86 -14.22
CA ASP A 129 -12.52 7.22 -14.79
C ASP A 129 -11.12 7.70 -15.22
N GLU A 130 -10.06 7.09 -14.70
CA GLU A 130 -8.66 7.39 -15.01
C GLU A 130 -8.08 6.47 -16.10
N GLY A 131 -8.83 5.47 -16.56
CA GLY A 131 -8.44 4.50 -17.58
C GLY A 131 -7.62 3.32 -17.07
N PHE A 132 -7.65 3.03 -15.77
CA PHE A 132 -7.03 1.85 -15.16
C PHE A 132 -7.97 0.64 -15.17
N ARG A 133 -7.39 -0.57 -15.19
CA ARG A 133 -8.11 -1.82 -14.96
C ARG A 133 -7.55 -2.54 -13.76
N TYR A 134 -8.43 -2.92 -12.86
CA TYR A 134 -8.10 -3.71 -11.69
C TYR A 134 -8.49 -5.16 -11.92
N ALA A 135 -7.67 -6.09 -11.43
CA ALA A 135 -8.05 -7.50 -11.44
C ALA A 135 -9.24 -7.71 -10.52
N GLN A 136 -10.28 -8.36 -11.04
CA GLN A 136 -11.47 -8.74 -10.29
C GLN A 136 -11.32 -10.12 -9.70
N ARG A 137 -10.83 -11.10 -10.47
CA ARG A 137 -10.81 -12.49 -10.02
C ARG A 137 -9.65 -13.25 -10.65
N LEU A 138 -9.06 -14.16 -9.88
CA LEU A 138 -8.04 -15.13 -10.29
C LEU A 138 -8.45 -16.52 -9.77
N GLY A 139 -8.98 -17.38 -10.64
CA GLY A 139 -9.46 -18.71 -10.21
C GLY A 139 -10.67 -18.60 -9.26
N ASN A 140 -10.57 -19.12 -8.03
CA ASN A 140 -11.59 -18.94 -6.98
C ASN A 140 -11.28 -17.77 -6.02
N ILE A 141 -10.24 -16.97 -6.31
CA ILE A 141 -9.90 -15.79 -5.54
C ILE A 141 -10.58 -14.56 -6.15
N ASN A 142 -11.36 -13.84 -5.35
CA ASN A 142 -12.04 -12.59 -5.71
C ASN A 142 -11.37 -11.40 -5.02
N PHE A 143 -11.00 -10.42 -5.82
CA PHE A 143 -10.48 -9.13 -5.36
C PHE A 143 -11.64 -8.14 -5.39
N ALA A 144 -12.36 -8.07 -4.29
CA ALA A 144 -13.59 -7.30 -4.19
C ALA A 144 -13.28 -5.80 -3.97
N ASP A 145 -14.10 -4.94 -4.58
CA ASP A 145 -14.10 -3.49 -4.30
C ASP A 145 -14.76 -3.17 -2.97
N HIS A 146 -15.87 -3.85 -2.70
CA HIS A 146 -16.61 -3.78 -1.44
C HIS A 146 -17.03 -5.18 -1.02
N LEU A 147 -17.28 -5.35 0.28
CA LEU A 147 -17.55 -6.64 0.86
C LEU A 147 -19.04 -6.82 1.14
N ASP A 148 -19.74 -7.48 0.22
CA ASP A 148 -21.17 -7.81 0.37
C ASP A 148 -21.36 -9.16 1.04
N TRP A 149 -21.30 -9.19 2.37
CA TRP A 149 -21.43 -10.41 3.17
C TRP A 149 -22.69 -11.24 2.80
N LEU A 150 -23.86 -10.60 2.77
CA LEU A 150 -25.12 -11.31 2.51
C LEU A 150 -25.21 -11.91 1.10
N GLU A 151 -24.75 -11.17 0.08
CA GLU A 151 -24.75 -11.67 -1.30
C GLU A 151 -23.80 -12.85 -1.44
N ASN A 152 -22.61 -12.73 -0.86
CA ASN A 152 -21.61 -13.80 -0.88
C ASN A 152 -22.10 -15.05 -0.16
N GLU A 153 -22.69 -14.92 1.03
CA GLU A 153 -23.30 -16.01 1.81
C GLU A 153 -24.47 -16.68 1.09
N THR A 154 -25.23 -15.94 0.26
CA THR A 154 -26.34 -16.51 -0.53
C THR A 154 -25.83 -17.34 -1.71
N ARG A 155 -24.63 -17.03 -2.19
CA ARG A 155 -24.08 -17.60 -3.43
C ARG A 155 -23.14 -18.78 -3.18
N TYR A 156 -22.49 -18.81 -2.02
CA TYR A 156 -21.44 -19.77 -1.71
C TYR A 156 -21.65 -20.34 -0.31
N GLN A 157 -21.40 -21.64 -0.15
CA GLN A 157 -21.63 -22.34 1.12
C GLN A 157 -20.39 -22.33 2.00
N HIS A 158 -19.21 -22.18 1.38
CA HIS A 158 -17.94 -22.22 2.07
C HIS A 158 -16.98 -21.15 1.55
N ILE A 159 -16.75 -20.12 2.35
CA ILE A 159 -16.02 -18.90 1.94
C ILE A 159 -14.84 -18.65 2.87
N LEU A 160 -13.70 -18.25 2.30
CA LEU A 160 -12.58 -17.71 3.05
C LEU A 160 -12.50 -16.20 2.85
N TYR A 161 -12.73 -15.44 3.91
CA TYR A 161 -12.50 -13.99 3.93
C TYR A 161 -11.10 -13.70 4.45
N VAL A 162 -10.39 -12.79 3.78
CA VAL A 162 -9.09 -12.26 4.25
C VAL A 162 -9.22 -10.76 4.39
N ILE A 163 -9.33 -10.29 5.62
CA ILE A 163 -9.72 -8.90 5.93
C ILE A 163 -8.88 -8.33 7.07
N ASP A 164 -8.65 -7.02 7.08
CA ASP A 164 -8.06 -6.34 8.24
C ASP A 164 -8.99 -6.50 9.44
N GLN A 165 -8.43 -6.83 10.59
CA GLN A 165 -9.14 -6.98 11.86
C GLN A 165 -10.00 -5.74 12.20
N GLN A 166 -9.56 -4.54 11.81
CA GLN A 166 -10.29 -3.30 12.07
C GLN A 166 -11.56 -3.17 11.22
N ASP A 167 -11.60 -3.81 10.06
CA ASP A 167 -12.73 -3.75 9.11
C ASP A 167 -13.75 -4.87 9.33
N VAL A 168 -13.50 -5.78 10.28
CA VAL A 168 -14.41 -6.89 10.62
C VAL A 168 -15.62 -6.38 11.40
N PRO A 169 -16.85 -6.49 10.85
CA PRO A 169 -18.07 -6.10 11.55
C PRO A 169 -18.34 -6.90 12.83
N ASP A 170 -19.06 -6.30 13.78
CA ASP A 170 -19.37 -6.93 15.07
C ASP A 170 -20.22 -8.21 14.95
N PHE A 171 -21.10 -8.31 13.94
CA PHE A 171 -21.95 -9.48 13.76
C PHE A 171 -21.14 -10.74 13.46
N ILE A 172 -20.00 -10.61 12.75
CA ILE A 172 -19.10 -11.73 12.45
C ILE A 172 -18.45 -12.28 13.72
N ARG A 173 -18.19 -11.41 14.70
CA ARG A 173 -17.56 -11.80 15.97
C ARG A 173 -18.52 -12.58 16.87
N THR A 174 -19.82 -12.54 16.60
CA THR A 174 -20.86 -13.15 17.43
C THR A 174 -21.55 -14.33 16.75
N ASP A 175 -21.57 -14.37 15.42
CA ASP A 175 -22.19 -15.44 14.63
C ASP A 175 -21.28 -16.68 14.57
N GLN A 176 -21.84 -17.83 14.96
CA GLN A 176 -21.13 -19.12 15.00
C GLN A 176 -20.83 -19.71 13.62
N ARG A 177 -21.41 -19.18 12.55
CA ARG A 177 -21.10 -19.58 11.16
C ARG A 177 -19.71 -19.09 10.74
N TYR A 178 -19.13 -18.15 11.48
CA TYR A 178 -17.83 -17.56 11.23
C TYR A 178 -16.79 -18.09 12.20
N GLN A 179 -15.66 -18.54 11.65
CA GLN A 179 -14.53 -19.02 12.43
C GLN A 179 -13.24 -18.35 11.96
N ILE A 180 -12.51 -17.72 12.90
CA ILE A 180 -11.16 -17.24 12.62
C ILE A 180 -10.24 -18.47 12.61
N ILE A 181 -9.72 -18.83 11.43
CA ILE A 181 -8.85 -19.98 11.25
C ILE A 181 -7.37 -19.64 11.42
N ASP A 182 -6.99 -18.38 11.12
CA ASP A 182 -5.62 -17.92 11.26
C ASP A 182 -5.56 -16.38 11.36
N THR A 183 -4.42 -15.88 11.80
CA THR A 183 -4.12 -14.45 11.93
C THR A 183 -2.75 -14.14 11.33
N ILE A 184 -2.66 -13.03 10.61
CA ILE A 184 -1.43 -12.49 10.05
C ILE A 184 -1.13 -11.20 10.79
N ASN A 185 -0.05 -11.21 11.55
CA ASN A 185 0.43 -10.04 12.28
C ASN A 185 1.91 -9.81 12.01
N ASN A 186 2.37 -8.61 12.36
CA ASN A 186 3.76 -8.24 12.27
C ASN A 186 4.10 -7.41 13.51
N ARG A 187 5.19 -7.75 14.20
CA ARG A 187 5.63 -7.06 15.42
C ARG A 187 5.95 -5.57 15.22
N TRP A 188 6.07 -5.12 13.98
CA TRP A 188 6.43 -3.76 13.61
C TRP A 188 5.28 -2.98 12.96
N SER A 189 4.10 -3.60 12.76
CA SER A 189 2.92 -2.96 12.15
C SER A 189 1.71 -3.12 13.05
N GLU A 190 0.84 -2.12 13.07
CA GLU A 190 -0.42 -2.18 13.81
C GLU A 190 -1.50 -2.95 13.05
N LYS A 191 -1.37 -3.07 11.72
CA LYS A 191 -2.28 -3.85 10.88
C LYS A 191 -2.20 -5.34 11.22
N THR A 192 -3.37 -5.95 11.33
CA THR A 192 -3.52 -7.39 11.58
C THR A 192 -4.62 -7.92 10.67
N PHE A 193 -4.35 -9.00 9.95
CA PHE A 193 -5.34 -9.58 9.03
C PHE A 193 -5.85 -10.91 9.59
N TRP A 194 -7.15 -11.12 9.49
CA TRP A 194 -7.81 -12.36 9.87
C TRP A 194 -8.17 -13.17 8.64
N LEU A 195 -7.93 -14.48 8.72
CA LEU A 195 -8.49 -15.46 7.81
C LEU A 195 -9.75 -16.00 8.49
N ILE A 196 -10.90 -15.67 7.93
CA ILE A 196 -12.21 -16.01 8.49
C ILE A 196 -12.91 -16.96 7.53
N GLU A 197 -13.15 -18.17 8.02
CA GLU A 197 -13.96 -19.18 7.35
C GLU A 197 -15.44 -18.91 7.66
N PHE A 198 -16.26 -18.87 6.61
CA PHE A 198 -17.71 -18.92 6.70
C PHE A 198 -18.19 -20.27 6.19
N GLN A 199 -19.02 -20.95 6.97
CA GLN A 199 -19.64 -22.20 6.58
C GLN A 199 -21.14 -22.19 6.90
N GLU A 200 -21.97 -22.44 5.89
CA GLU A 200 -23.39 -22.68 6.10
C GLU A 200 -23.58 -24.03 6.80
N LYS A 201 -24.29 -24.04 7.95
CA LYS A 201 -24.52 -25.24 8.76
C LYS A 201 -25.57 -26.16 8.17
#